data_AF-J9H5B7-F1
#
_entry.id   AF-J9H5B7-F1
#
_cell.length_a   1.000
_cell.length_b   1.000
_cell.length_c   1.000
_cell.angle_alpha   90.00
_cell.angle_beta   90.00
_cell.angle_gamma   90.00
#
_symmetry.space_group_name_H-M   'P 1'
#
loop_
_entity.id
_entity.type
_entity.pdbx_description
1 polymer ?
#
loop_
_entity_poly.entity_id
_entity_poly.type
_entity_poly.pdbx_seq_one_letter_code
_entity_poly.pdbx_strand_id
1 'polypeptide(L)'
;MIISHKRIKAAGCILPISHDTDIPKSLGLRHRAALGISQKSDCLAIIVSEETGGISIAENGNFKLRLSAEELESALSKEWKE
;
A
#
# COMPACT_ATOMS: atom_id res chain seq x y z
N MET A 1 -8.43 3.07 -3.69
CA MET A 1 -8.43 3.88 -4.92
C MET A 1 -7.34 3.31 -5.81
N ILE A 2 -7.58 3.19 -7.12
CA ILE A 2 -6.58 2.74 -8.09
C ILE A 2 -6.20 3.94 -8.95
N ILE A 3 -4.92 4.21 -9.05
CA ILE A 3 -4.36 5.27 -9.89
C ILE A 3 -3.51 4.61 -10.97
N SER A 4 -3.68 5.02 -12.22
CA SER A 4 -2.93 4.53 -13.35
C SER A 4 -2.87 5.62 -14.42
N HIS A 5 -1.73 5.75 -15.12
CA HIS A 5 -1.54 6.76 -16.16
C HIS A 5 -1.89 8.19 -15.69
N LYS A 6 -1.40 8.58 -14.50
CA LYS A 6 -1.63 9.92 -13.89
C LYS A 6 -3.11 10.27 -13.69
N ARG A 7 -3.98 9.25 -13.58
CA ARG A 7 -5.42 9.42 -13.35
C ARG A 7 -5.96 8.42 -12.34
N ILE A 8 -6.97 8.85 -11.58
CA ILE A 8 -7.77 7.95 -10.76
C ILE A 8 -8.59 7.09 -11.71
N LYS A 9 -8.29 5.79 -11.75
CA LYS A 9 -8.97 4.83 -12.61
C LYS A 9 -10.27 4.34 -11.98
N ALA A 10 -10.26 4.12 -10.66
CA ALA A 10 -11.41 3.64 -9.90
C ALA A 10 -11.30 3.91 -8.39
N ALA A 11 -12.44 3.88 -7.71
CA ALA A 11 -12.57 3.90 -6.25
C ALA A 11 -13.57 2.82 -5.81
N GLY A 12 -13.58 2.45 -4.53
CA GLY A 12 -14.45 1.39 -4.01
C GLY A 12 -14.11 -0.03 -4.49
N CYS A 13 -12.88 -0.25 -4.98
CA CYS A 13 -12.45 -1.54 -5.51
C CYS A 13 -12.28 -2.60 -4.41
N ILE A 14 -12.66 -3.84 -4.72
CA ILE A 14 -12.32 -5.01 -3.92
C ILE A 14 -10.95 -5.51 -4.37
N LEU A 15 -10.03 -5.66 -3.43
CA LEU A 15 -8.66 -6.12 -3.68
C LEU A 15 -8.43 -7.50 -3.05
N PRO A 16 -7.53 -8.34 -3.62
CA PRO A 16 -7.10 -9.55 -2.95
C PRO A 16 -6.40 -9.21 -1.63
N ILE A 17 -6.66 -10.00 -0.60
CA ILE A 17 -5.98 -9.88 0.70
C ILE A 17 -4.87 -10.93 0.79
N SER A 18 -3.76 -10.57 1.43
CA SER A 18 -2.74 -11.56 1.81
C SER A 18 -3.24 -12.42 2.98
N HIS A 19 -2.85 -13.69 2.94
CA HIS A 19 -3.10 -14.70 3.97
C HIS A 19 -1.82 -15.10 4.72
N ASP A 20 -0.72 -14.36 4.55
CA ASP A 20 0.52 -14.65 5.25
C ASP A 20 0.31 -14.60 6.77
N THR A 21 0.84 -15.62 7.45
CA THR A 21 0.77 -15.75 8.90
C THR A 21 1.67 -14.77 9.62
N ASP A 22 2.65 -14.20 8.91
CA ASP A 22 3.72 -13.37 9.47
C ASP A 22 3.33 -11.89 9.54
N ILE A 23 2.12 -11.55 9.09
CA ILE A 23 1.58 -10.20 9.18
C ILE A 23 1.23 -9.89 10.65
N PRO A 24 1.73 -8.79 11.23
CA PRO A 24 1.39 -8.41 12.59
C PRO A 24 -0.13 -8.32 12.80
N LYS A 25 -0.64 -8.91 13.88
CA LYS A 25 -2.09 -8.96 14.19
C LYS A 25 -2.75 -7.58 14.32
N SER A 26 -1.96 -6.55 14.63
CA SER A 26 -2.40 -5.16 14.69
C SER A 26 -2.69 -4.53 13.33
N LEU A 27 -2.30 -5.18 12.23
CA LEU A 27 -2.56 -4.67 10.89
C LEU A 27 -3.95 -5.10 10.42
N GLY A 28 -4.81 -4.12 10.16
CA GLY A 28 -6.18 -4.33 9.68
C GLY A 28 -6.28 -4.76 8.20
N LEU A 29 -7.53 -4.83 7.71
CA LEU A 29 -7.83 -5.29 6.34
C LEU A 29 -7.21 -4.42 5.23
N ARG A 30 -7.04 -3.11 5.44
CA ARG A 30 -6.37 -2.24 4.44
C ARG A 30 -4.92 -2.65 4.20
N HIS A 31 -4.20 -3.00 5.26
CA HIS A 31 -2.83 -3.49 5.15
C HIS A 31 -2.79 -4.84 4.43
N ARG A 32 -3.65 -5.79 4.83
CA ARG A 32 -3.73 -7.10 4.16
C ARG A 32 -4.09 -6.99 2.68
N ALA A 33 -5.01 -6.09 2.32
CA ALA A 33 -5.36 -5.82 0.93
C ALA A 33 -4.19 -5.22 0.15
N ALA A 34 -3.46 -4.27 0.75
CA ALA A 34 -2.28 -3.66 0.14
C ALA A 34 -1.16 -4.68 -0.09
N LEU A 35 -0.92 -5.58 0.86
CA LEU A 35 0.05 -6.67 0.68
C LEU A 35 -0.42 -7.67 -0.38
N GLY A 36 -1.70 -8.06 -0.34
CA GLY A 36 -2.25 -9.03 -1.28
C GLY A 36 -2.21 -8.55 -2.73
N ILE A 37 -2.47 -7.26 -2.98
CA ILE A 37 -2.35 -6.71 -4.34
C ILE A 37 -0.89 -6.52 -4.76
N SER A 38 0.02 -6.11 -3.86
CA SER A 38 1.44 -5.95 -4.18
C SER A 38 2.19 -7.29 -4.34
N GLN A 39 1.62 -8.40 -3.87
CA GLN A 39 2.11 -9.75 -4.17
C GLN A 39 1.73 -10.22 -5.58
N LYS A 40 0.63 -9.68 -6.13
CA LYS A 40 0.04 -10.13 -7.41
C LYS A 40 0.25 -9.14 -8.55
N SER A 41 0.90 -8.02 -8.28
CA SER A 41 1.20 -6.97 -9.26
C SER A 41 2.43 -6.19 -8.84
N ASP A 42 2.97 -5.42 -9.76
CA ASP A 42 4.06 -4.45 -9.59
C ASP A 42 3.58 -3.12 -8.98
N CYS A 43 2.38 -3.08 -8.38
CA CYS A 43 1.85 -1.84 -7.85
C CYS A 43 2.51 -1.45 -6.52
N LEU A 44 2.74 -0.15 -6.34
CA LEU A 44 2.99 0.48 -5.05
C LEU A 44 1.65 0.79 -4.36
N ALA A 45 1.37 0.15 -3.24
CA ALA A 45 0.17 0.38 -2.45
C ALA A 45 0.49 1.26 -1.24
N ILE A 46 -0.23 2.37 -1.10
CA ILE A 46 -0.12 3.30 0.05
C ILE A 46 -1.28 3.06 0.99
N ILE A 47 -1.00 3.02 2.29
CA ILE A 47 -1.98 2.76 3.35
C ILE A 47 -1.88 3.87 4.39
N VAL A 48 -3.03 4.42 4.78
CA VAL A 48 -3.17 5.23 5.99
C VAL A 48 -3.98 4.41 6.99
N SER A 49 -3.44 4.23 8.19
CA SER A 49 -4.13 3.56 9.28
C SER A 49 -5.29 4.41 9.78
N GLU A 50 -6.50 3.84 9.80
CA GLU A 50 -7.67 4.51 10.39
C GLU A 50 -7.55 4.62 11.91
N GLU A 51 -6.84 3.68 12.54
CA GLU A 51 -6.70 3.64 14.00
C GLU A 51 -5.62 4.62 14.51
N THR A 52 -4.54 4.79 13.75
CA THR A 52 -3.34 5.53 14.22
C THR A 52 -2.97 6.72 13.37
N GLY A 53 -3.58 6.90 12.19
CA GLY A 53 -3.15 7.88 11.18
C GLY A 53 -1.80 7.59 10.53
N GLY A 54 -1.09 6.53 10.95
CA GLY A 54 0.23 6.18 10.44
C GLY A 54 0.20 5.78 8.97
N ILE A 55 1.24 6.20 8.23
CA ILE A 55 1.43 5.89 6.82
C ILE A 55 2.26 4.61 6.69
N SER A 56 1.85 3.73 5.79
CA SER A 56 2.60 2.52 5.42
C SER A 56 2.56 2.35 3.90
N ILE A 57 3.54 1.64 3.35
CA ILE A 57 3.53 1.23 1.95
C ILE A 57 3.73 -0.28 1.84
N ALA A 58 3.14 -0.88 0.80
CA ALA A 58 3.36 -2.25 0.41
C ALA A 58 3.76 -2.32 -1.06
N GLU A 59 4.85 -3.04 -1.35
CA GLU A 59 5.43 -3.18 -2.68
C GLU A 59 6.13 -4.53 -2.76
N ASN A 60 5.97 -5.25 -3.88
CA ASN A 60 6.60 -6.55 -4.11
C ASN A 60 6.40 -7.52 -2.92
N GLY A 61 5.20 -7.55 -2.35
CA GLY A 61 4.84 -8.39 -1.21
C GLY A 61 5.57 -8.09 0.10
N ASN A 62 6.15 -6.90 0.26
CA ASN A 62 6.81 -6.47 1.50
C ASN A 62 6.18 -5.18 2.04
N PHE A 63 6.27 -4.97 3.36
CA PHE A 63 5.83 -3.73 4.01
C PHE A 63 7.01 -2.83 4.37
N LYS A 64 6.76 -1.52 4.29
CA LYS A 64 7.41 -0.52 5.14
C LYS A 64 6.32 0.15 5.97
N LEU A 65 6.47 0.12 7.29
CA LEU A 65 5.47 0.59 8.24
C LEU A 65 5.92 1.90 8.88
N ARG A 66 4.96 2.75 9.26
CA ARG A 66 5.18 4.00 10.01
C ARG A 66 6.15 4.96 9.32
N LEU A 67 5.94 5.17 8.03
CA LEU A 67 6.75 6.11 7.25
C LEU A 67 6.51 7.55 7.71
N SER A 68 7.57 8.35 7.68
CA SER A 68 7.47 9.81 7.68
C SER A 68 6.93 10.33 6.33
N ALA A 69 6.55 11.61 6.29
CA ALA A 69 6.12 12.25 5.05
C ALA A 69 7.25 12.27 4.00
N GLU A 70 8.48 12.54 4.45
CA GLU A 70 9.68 12.57 3.62
C GLU A 70 10.01 11.17 3.05
N GLU A 71 9.87 10.12 3.85
CA GLU A 71 10.07 8.74 3.39
C GLU A 71 9.02 8.35 2.33
N LEU A 72 7.76 8.75 2.52
CA LEU A 72 6.71 8.52 1.53
C LEU A 72 7.00 9.30 0.24
N GLU A 73 7.34 10.57 0.33
CA GLU A 73 7.66 11.42 -0.83
C GLU A 73 8.84 10.85 -1.63
N SER A 74 9.89 10.40 -0.94
CA SER A 74 11.04 9.75 -1.54
C SER A 74 10.65 8.46 -2.29
N ALA A 75 9.80 7.63 -1.67
CA ALA A 75 9.31 6.40 -2.29
C ALA A 75 8.49 6.70 -3.55
N LEU A 76 7.58 7.68 -3.50
CA LEU A 76 6.73 8.05 -4.63
C LEU A 76 7.53 8.68 -5.77
N SER A 77 8.49 9.56 -5.45
CA SER A 77 9.33 10.23 -6.46
C SER A 77 10.27 9.28 -7.19
N LYS A 78 10.59 8.12 -6.58
CA LYS A 78 11.40 7.07 -7.21
C LYS A 78 10.59 6.26 -8.22
N GLU A 79 9.40 5.82 -7.82
CA GLU A 79 8.56 4.91 -8.62
C GLU A 79 7.70 5.64 -9.67
N TRP A 80 7.40 6.93 -9.45
CA TRP A 80 6.60 7.76 -10.37
C TRP A 80 7.49 8.68 -11.22
N LYS A 81 8.46 8.10 -11.91
CA LYS A 81 9.21 8.80 -12.98
C LYS A 81 8.55 8.51 -14.32
N GLU A 82 8.53 9.54 -15.16
CA GLU A 82 7.63 9.79 -16.31
C GLU A 82 7.11 8.60 -17.11
#